data_AF-A0A8S9TF15-F1
#
_entry.id   AF-A0A8S9TF15-F1
#
_cell.length_a   1.000
_cell.length_b   1.000
_cell.length_c   1.000
_cell.angle_alpha   90.00
_cell.angle_beta   90.00
_cell.angle_gamma   90.00
#
_symmetry.space_group_name_H-M   'P 1'
#
loop_
_entity.id
_entity.type
_entity.pdbx_description
1 polymer ?
#
loop_
_entity_poly.entity_id
_entity_poly.type
_entity_poly.pdbx_seq_one_letter_code
_entity_poly.pdbx_strand_id
1 'polypeptide(L)'
;MSKQTPSDLSNVPPCPRTYLIPSILVTLLAFLPLGVVALVFSSRVESKYYQGDYEGAQSASNTAKIFCIAGTGVAALGYLFTFSMIALIGIPSFMATRNKAKQAEAKVITATLNRSQQAFYEEHNKFASTIADLKRDIRNETENYRYSLTSDDTKSIVKSTSKLGDLKSYTGAVFKIKKKISGKDEIITITQMCETEKPSVIAPATPELVDQNIICPPDSHALL
;
A
#
# COMPACT_ATOMS: atom_id res chain seq x y z
N MET A 1 59.73 -12.90 33.32
CA MET A 1 58.85 -13.39 34.40
C MET A 1 59.41 -12.91 35.74
N SER A 2 59.01 -11.73 36.21
CA SER A 2 59.29 -11.32 37.60
C SER A 2 58.14 -11.79 38.48
N LYS A 3 58.46 -12.70 39.40
CA LYS A 3 57.56 -13.24 40.42
C LYS A 3 56.98 -12.12 41.29
N GLN A 4 55.66 -12.15 41.50
CA GLN A 4 54.95 -11.34 42.48
C GLN A 4 55.02 -12.03 43.86
N THR A 5 55.54 -11.32 44.86
CA THR A 5 55.65 -11.75 46.26
C THR A 5 54.27 -11.60 46.96
N PRO A 6 53.89 -12.46 47.94
CA PRO A 6 52.49 -12.65 48.37
C PRO A 6 51.85 -11.51 49.21
N SER A 7 52.51 -10.37 49.38
CA SER A 7 52.10 -9.28 50.28
C SER A 7 51.47 -8.06 49.59
N ASP A 8 51.37 -8.05 48.25
CA ASP A 8 50.86 -6.91 47.47
C ASP A 8 49.43 -7.10 46.94
N LEU A 9 48.80 -8.26 47.17
CA LEU A 9 47.43 -8.54 46.71
C LEU A 9 46.35 -7.77 47.48
N SER A 10 46.67 -7.12 48.61
CA SER A 10 45.67 -6.40 49.41
C SER A 10 45.42 -4.96 48.94
N ASN A 11 46.20 -4.44 47.99
CA ASN A 11 46.15 -3.03 47.56
C ASN A 11 45.97 -2.84 46.04
N VAL A 12 45.74 -3.93 45.30
CA VAL A 12 45.42 -3.85 43.87
C VAL A 12 43.91 -3.57 43.72
N PRO A 13 43.51 -2.45 43.07
CA PRO A 13 42.10 -2.15 42.86
C PRO A 13 41.47 -3.20 41.93
N PRO A 14 40.20 -3.61 42.13
CA PRO A 14 39.57 -4.63 41.30
C PRO A 14 39.41 -4.18 39.84
N CYS A 15 39.55 -5.11 38.89
CA CYS A 15 39.46 -4.82 37.46
C CYS A 15 38.13 -4.14 37.09
N PRO A 16 38.17 -2.99 36.38
CA PRO A 16 36.96 -2.30 35.96
C PRO A 16 36.18 -3.14 34.94
N ARG A 17 34.85 -3.00 34.93
CA ARG A 17 33.98 -3.80 34.05
C ARG A 17 34.28 -3.52 32.58
N THR A 18 34.38 -4.58 31.79
CA THR A 18 34.52 -4.51 30.34
C THR A 18 33.13 -4.45 29.68
N TYR A 19 32.84 -3.39 28.91
CA TYR A 19 31.59 -3.22 28.15
C TYR A 19 31.60 -3.98 26.81
N LEU A 20 32.34 -5.09 26.74
CA LEU A 20 32.68 -5.79 25.51
C LEU A 20 31.47 -6.54 24.91
N ILE A 21 30.71 -7.26 25.75
CA ILE A 21 29.47 -7.93 25.36
C ILE A 21 28.39 -6.94 24.86
N PRO A 22 28.05 -5.86 25.60
CA PRO A 22 27.09 -4.88 25.11
C PRO A 22 27.59 -4.14 23.86
N SER A 23 28.90 -3.91 23.71
CA SER A 23 29.47 -3.32 22.49
C SER A 23 29.26 -4.20 21.26
N ILE A 24 29.41 -5.53 21.40
CA ILE A 24 29.17 -6.48 20.29
C ILE A 24 27.69 -6.48 19.88
N LEU A 25 26.77 -6.52 20.86
CA LEU A 25 25.32 -6.48 20.57
C LEU A 25 24.92 -5.18 19.87
N VAL A 26 25.45 -4.03 20.32
CA VAL A 26 25.19 -2.74 19.67
C VAL A 26 25.79 -2.69 18.27
N THR A 27 27.00 -3.21 18.06
CA THR A 27 27.67 -3.20 16.75
C THR A 27 26.93 -4.03 15.69
N LEU A 28 26.35 -5.18 16.09
CA LEU A 28 25.58 -6.03 15.18
C LEU A 28 24.20 -5.46 14.86
N LEU A 29 23.55 -4.77 15.80
CA LEU A 29 22.19 -4.28 15.65
C LEU A 29 22.09 -2.84 15.08
N ALA A 30 23.13 -2.00 15.18
CA ALA A 30 23.02 -0.54 14.99
C ALA A 30 23.76 0.07 13.78
N PHE A 31 24.31 -0.75 12.86
CA PHE A 31 25.21 -0.32 11.78
C PHE A 31 26.56 0.27 12.25
N LEU A 32 27.61 -0.04 11.47
CA LEU A 32 28.98 -0.23 11.96
C LEU A 32 29.84 1.01 12.36
N PRO A 33 29.62 2.28 11.96
CA PRO A 33 30.67 3.28 12.19
C PRO A 33 30.86 3.68 13.67
N LEU A 34 29.78 3.73 14.47
CA LEU A 34 29.88 4.14 15.88
C LEU A 34 30.21 2.97 16.84
N GLY A 35 29.76 1.75 16.53
CA GLY A 35 29.97 0.57 17.39
C GLY A 35 31.43 0.13 17.48
N VAL A 36 32.18 0.27 16.38
CA VAL A 36 33.59 -0.14 16.30
C VAL A 36 34.48 0.64 17.28
N VAL A 37 34.22 1.93 17.50
CA VAL A 37 35.02 2.76 18.42
C VAL A 37 34.84 2.30 19.88
N ALA A 38 33.61 2.00 20.28
CA ALA A 38 33.32 1.47 21.62
C ALA A 38 33.95 0.09 21.86
N LEU A 39 34.01 -0.75 20.82
CA LEU A 39 34.63 -2.06 20.86
C LEU A 39 36.16 -1.98 21.07
N VAL A 40 36.84 -1.08 20.35
CA VAL A 40 38.30 -0.87 20.49
C VAL A 40 38.66 -0.39 21.90
N PHE A 41 37.93 0.59 22.44
CA PHE A 41 38.19 1.07 23.79
C PHE A 41 37.90 0.01 24.85
N SER A 42 36.83 -0.79 24.68
CA SER A 42 36.52 -1.92 25.58
C SER A 42 37.62 -2.98 25.59
N SER A 43 38.23 -3.27 24.43
CA SER A 43 39.34 -4.25 24.32
C SER A 43 40.65 -3.78 24.98
N ARG A 44 40.82 -2.48 25.21
CA ARG A 44 42.05 -1.89 25.80
C ARG A 44 42.04 -1.86 27.33
N VAL A 45 40.90 -2.11 27.98
CA VAL A 45 40.74 -1.99 29.44
C VAL A 45 41.54 -3.06 30.20
N GLU A 46 41.39 -4.33 29.84
CA GLU A 46 42.16 -5.43 30.45
C GLU A 46 43.65 -5.30 30.17
N SER A 47 44.03 -4.93 28.94
CA SER A 47 45.43 -4.79 28.54
C SER A 47 46.19 -3.78 29.42
N LYS A 48 45.57 -2.62 29.73
CA LYS A 48 46.16 -1.60 30.63
C LYS A 48 46.17 -2.04 32.09
N TYR A 49 45.12 -2.73 32.53
CA TYR A 49 45.03 -3.24 33.91
C TYR A 49 46.14 -4.26 34.21
N TYR A 50 46.40 -5.22 33.31
CA TYR A 50 47.47 -6.21 33.47
C TYR A 50 48.88 -5.62 33.30
N GLN A 51 49.00 -4.39 32.78
CA GLN A 51 50.26 -3.64 32.71
C GLN A 51 50.55 -2.83 34.00
N GLY A 52 49.64 -2.85 34.98
CA GLY A 52 49.76 -2.08 36.23
C GLY A 52 49.33 -0.61 36.12
N ASP A 53 48.82 -0.17 34.97
CA ASP A 53 48.24 1.17 34.75
C ASP A 53 46.74 1.17 35.10
N TYR A 54 46.44 1.19 36.39
CA TYR A 54 45.07 1.12 36.92
C TYR A 54 44.24 2.39 36.61
N GLU A 55 44.87 3.56 36.64
CA GLU A 55 44.20 4.84 36.36
C GLU A 55 43.81 4.95 34.87
N GLY A 56 44.72 4.55 33.97
CA GLY A 56 44.46 4.48 32.54
C GLY A 56 43.40 3.44 32.16
N ALA A 57 43.32 2.32 32.90
CA ALA A 57 42.28 1.30 32.73
C ALA A 57 40.88 1.82 33.13
N GLN A 58 40.79 2.60 34.21
CA GLN A 58 39.52 3.14 34.69
C GLN A 58 38.99 4.28 33.80
N SER A 59 39.87 5.15 33.30
CA SER A 59 39.52 6.16 32.31
C SER A 59 38.98 5.53 31.01
N ALA A 60 39.67 4.49 30.50
CA ALA A 60 39.22 3.76 29.30
C ALA A 60 37.84 3.08 29.48
N SER A 61 37.55 2.54 30.66
CA SER A 61 36.24 1.94 30.98
C SER A 61 35.11 2.97 31.00
N ASN A 62 35.34 4.15 31.61
CA ASN A 62 34.35 5.23 31.64
C ASN A 62 34.05 5.79 30.24
N THR A 63 35.08 5.96 29.42
CA THR A 63 34.93 6.36 28.02
C THR A 63 34.11 5.32 27.23
N ALA A 64 34.44 4.03 27.37
CA ALA A 64 33.70 2.95 26.72
C ALA A 64 32.21 2.93 27.13
N LYS A 65 31.90 3.17 28.41
CA LYS A 65 30.52 3.27 28.92
C LYS A 65 29.73 4.39 28.25
N ILE A 66 30.32 5.58 28.13
CA ILE A 66 29.67 6.75 27.52
C ILE A 66 29.37 6.46 26.05
N PHE A 67 30.34 5.91 25.31
CA PHE A 67 30.13 5.56 23.89
C PHE A 67 29.09 4.45 23.70
N CYS A 68 29.01 3.46 24.60
CA CYS A 68 27.97 2.42 24.54
C CYS A 68 26.56 3.01 24.75
N ILE A 69 26.39 3.89 25.75
CA ILE A 69 25.10 4.50 26.06
C ILE A 69 24.69 5.48 24.95
N ALA A 70 25.61 6.33 24.49
CA ALA A 70 25.37 7.25 23.39
C ALA A 70 25.04 6.51 22.09
N GLY A 71 25.80 5.45 21.75
CA GLY A 71 25.54 4.62 20.58
C GLY A 71 24.17 3.92 20.64
N THR A 72 23.79 3.39 21.79
CA THR A 72 22.46 2.79 21.99
C THR A 72 21.34 3.81 21.80
N GLY A 73 21.51 5.03 22.33
CA GLY A 73 20.54 6.11 22.16
C GLY A 73 20.39 6.55 20.71
N VAL A 74 21.50 6.75 20.00
CA VAL A 74 21.51 7.12 18.57
C VAL A 74 20.88 6.01 17.72
N ALA A 75 21.19 4.75 18.01
CA ALA A 75 20.60 3.61 17.32
C ALA A 75 19.09 3.53 17.52
N ALA A 76 18.61 3.68 18.76
CA ALA A 76 17.19 3.68 19.08
C ALA A 76 16.44 4.80 18.35
N LEU A 77 17.01 6.02 18.33
CA LEU A 77 16.46 7.14 17.58
C LEU A 77 16.46 6.89 16.07
N GLY A 78 17.52 6.29 15.53
CA GLY A 78 17.61 5.90 14.13
C GLY A 78 16.56 4.86 13.72
N TYR A 79 16.31 3.86 14.58
CA TYR A 79 15.24 2.88 14.37
C TYR A 79 13.86 3.53 14.43
N LEU A 80 13.59 4.37 15.44
CA LEU A 80 12.32 5.09 15.53
C LEU A 80 12.08 5.97 14.29
N PHE A 81 13.14 6.64 13.80
CA PHE A 81 13.06 7.47 12.60
C PHE A 81 12.79 6.65 11.33
N THR A 82 13.51 5.53 11.14
CA THR A 82 13.33 4.66 9.95
C THR A 82 11.97 3.98 9.94
N PHE A 83 11.50 3.44 11.07
CA PHE A 83 10.15 2.89 11.18
C PHE A 83 9.07 3.95 10.95
N SER A 84 9.26 5.17 11.47
CA SER A 84 8.36 6.29 11.24
C SER A 84 8.28 6.67 9.75
N MET A 85 9.42 6.75 9.06
CA MET A 85 9.47 7.05 7.62
C MET A 85 8.82 5.96 6.76
N ILE A 86 9.08 4.68 7.07
CA ILE A 86 8.47 3.56 6.34
C ILE A 86 6.95 3.55 6.55
N ALA A 87 6.47 3.79 7.78
CA ALA A 87 5.05 3.87 8.07
C ALA A 87 4.38 5.02 7.30
N LEU A 88 5.03 6.20 7.25
CA LEU A 88 4.51 7.36 6.54
C LEU A 88 4.36 7.12 5.03
N ILE A 89 5.31 6.43 4.40
CA ILE A 89 5.29 6.17 2.95
C ILE A 89 4.43 4.95 2.58
N GLY A 90 4.44 3.90 3.42
CA GLY A 90 3.77 2.64 3.14
C GLY A 90 2.26 2.67 3.29
N ILE A 91 1.74 3.39 4.29
CA ILE A 91 0.30 3.40 4.62
C ILE A 91 -0.56 4.04 3.50
N PRO A 92 -0.22 5.22 2.95
CA PRO A 92 -1.03 5.85 1.90
C PRO A 92 -1.12 4.97 0.64
N SER A 93 0.02 4.39 0.25
CA SER A 93 0.12 3.49 -0.92
C SER A 93 -0.72 2.22 -0.76
N PHE A 94 -0.73 1.66 0.45
CA PHE A 94 -1.53 0.49 0.77
C PHE A 94 -3.04 0.76 0.72
N MET A 95 -3.50 1.89 1.28
CA MET A 95 -4.92 2.28 1.21
C MET A 95 -5.36 2.55 -0.23
N ALA A 96 -4.55 3.25 -1.03
CA ALA A 96 -4.83 3.48 -2.44
C ALA A 96 -4.94 2.16 -3.24
N THR A 97 -4.12 1.16 -2.89
CA THR A 97 -4.16 -0.17 -3.52
C THR A 97 -5.43 -0.93 -3.15
N ARG A 98 -5.87 -0.87 -1.88
CA ARG A 98 -7.14 -1.46 -1.45
C ARG A 98 -8.34 -0.87 -2.19
N ASN A 99 -8.38 0.45 -2.37
CA ASN A 99 -9.50 1.11 -3.06
C ASN A 99 -9.53 0.75 -4.54
N LYS A 100 -8.36 0.64 -5.19
CA LYS A 100 -8.28 0.13 -6.57
C LYS A 100 -8.80 -1.31 -6.70
N ALA A 101 -8.48 -2.18 -5.74
CA ALA A 101 -8.99 -3.55 -5.74
C ALA A 101 -10.52 -3.60 -5.58
N LYS A 102 -11.07 -2.79 -4.66
CA LYS A 102 -12.54 -2.66 -4.50
C LYS A 102 -13.21 -2.09 -5.76
N GLN A 103 -12.59 -1.13 -6.43
CA GLN A 103 -13.11 -0.57 -7.68
C GLN A 103 -13.07 -1.56 -8.86
N ALA A 104 -12.12 -2.50 -8.88
CA ALA A 104 -12.05 -3.53 -9.91
C ALA A 104 -13.30 -4.43 -9.91
N GLU A 105 -13.87 -4.72 -8.74
CA GLU A 105 -15.12 -5.46 -8.58
C GLU A 105 -16.27 -4.79 -9.37
N ALA A 106 -16.49 -3.49 -9.15
CA ALA A 106 -17.50 -2.73 -9.86
C ALA A 106 -17.26 -2.73 -11.37
N LYS A 107 -16.04 -2.39 -11.81
CA LYS A 107 -15.68 -2.36 -13.24
C LYS A 107 -15.98 -3.69 -13.94
N VAL A 108 -15.60 -4.82 -13.33
CA VAL A 108 -15.82 -6.15 -13.90
C VAL A 108 -17.30 -6.49 -13.98
N ILE A 109 -18.08 -6.20 -12.92
CA ILE A 109 -19.52 -6.47 -12.91
C ILE A 109 -20.23 -5.59 -13.93
N THR A 110 -19.97 -4.28 -13.97
CA THR A 110 -20.55 -3.35 -14.97
C THR A 110 -20.23 -3.81 -16.40
N ALA A 111 -18.97 -4.15 -16.69
CA ALA A 111 -18.56 -4.63 -18.00
C ALA A 111 -19.24 -5.96 -18.36
N THR A 112 -19.41 -6.86 -17.39
CA THR A 112 -20.12 -8.12 -17.59
C THR A 112 -21.59 -7.87 -17.92
N LEU A 113 -22.26 -6.96 -17.20
CA LEU A 113 -23.65 -6.61 -17.46
C LEU A 113 -23.82 -5.96 -18.84
N ASN A 114 -22.93 -5.04 -19.23
CA ASN A 114 -22.96 -4.45 -20.57
C ASN A 114 -22.81 -5.51 -21.67
N ARG A 115 -21.84 -6.44 -21.54
CA ARG A 115 -21.66 -7.52 -22.52
C ARG A 115 -22.85 -8.47 -22.56
N SER A 116 -23.38 -8.85 -21.39
CA SER A 116 -24.60 -9.65 -21.30
C SER A 116 -25.78 -8.96 -21.97
N GLN A 117 -25.89 -7.63 -21.82
CA GLN A 117 -26.93 -6.85 -22.47
C GLN A 117 -26.81 -6.84 -23.99
N GLN A 118 -25.59 -6.73 -24.52
CA GLN A 118 -25.34 -6.83 -25.96
C GLN A 118 -25.77 -8.20 -26.49
N ALA A 119 -25.39 -9.29 -25.80
CA ALA A 119 -25.80 -10.64 -26.16
C ALA A 119 -27.32 -10.85 -26.06
N PHE A 120 -27.95 -10.33 -25.01
CA PHE A 120 -29.40 -10.41 -24.83
C PHE A 120 -30.15 -9.66 -25.94
N TYR A 121 -29.63 -8.51 -26.38
CA TYR A 121 -30.21 -7.77 -27.51
C TYR A 121 -30.08 -8.55 -28.82
N GLU A 122 -28.94 -9.20 -29.05
CA GLU A 122 -28.71 -10.04 -30.24
C GLU A 122 -29.71 -11.21 -30.30
N GLU A 123 -30.01 -11.83 -29.15
CA GLU A 123 -30.92 -12.98 -29.08
C GLU A 123 -32.40 -12.58 -29.15
N HIS A 124 -32.78 -11.47 -28.51
CA HIS A 124 -34.18 -11.11 -28.30
C HIS A 124 -34.64 -9.84 -29.02
N ASN A 125 -33.75 -9.13 -29.72
CA ASN A 125 -34.01 -7.83 -30.35
C ASN A 125 -34.60 -6.77 -29.39
N LYS A 126 -34.35 -6.92 -28.09
CA LYS A 126 -34.79 -5.99 -27.04
C LYS A 126 -33.79 -5.99 -25.89
N PHE A 127 -33.78 -4.91 -25.13
CA PHE A 127 -32.97 -4.81 -23.93
C PHE A 127 -33.66 -5.50 -22.74
N ALA A 128 -32.90 -6.25 -21.93
CA ALA A 128 -33.38 -6.79 -20.66
C ALA A 128 -33.69 -5.65 -19.68
N SER A 129 -34.78 -5.80 -18.93
CA SER A 129 -35.26 -4.79 -17.97
C SER A 129 -34.73 -4.99 -16.55
N THR A 130 -34.21 -6.19 -16.24
CA THR A 130 -33.66 -6.50 -14.92
C THR A 130 -32.31 -7.19 -15.03
N ILE A 131 -31.49 -7.09 -13.98
CA ILE A 131 -30.20 -7.79 -13.89
C ILE A 131 -30.38 -9.32 -13.87
N ALA A 132 -31.47 -9.80 -13.27
CA ALA A 132 -31.77 -11.22 -13.17
C ALA A 132 -32.03 -11.89 -14.52
N ASP A 133 -32.55 -11.12 -15.50
CA ASP A 133 -32.75 -11.58 -16.87
C ASP A 133 -31.42 -11.76 -17.62
N LEU A 134 -30.39 -11.02 -17.24
CA LEU A 134 -29.06 -11.09 -17.85
C LEU A 134 -28.19 -12.20 -17.25
N LYS A 135 -28.08 -12.23 -15.92
CA LYS A 135 -27.30 -13.22 -15.18
C LYS A 135 -27.85 -13.39 -13.76
N ARG A 136 -28.33 -14.60 -13.45
CA ARG A 136 -28.86 -14.95 -12.11
C ARG A 136 -27.80 -14.89 -11.00
N ASP A 137 -26.52 -15.05 -11.34
CA ASP A 137 -25.43 -15.07 -10.35
C ASP A 137 -25.00 -13.65 -9.91
N ILE A 138 -25.37 -12.60 -10.66
CA ILE A 138 -25.03 -11.23 -10.31
C ILE A 138 -26.10 -10.68 -9.36
N ARG A 139 -25.66 -10.33 -8.14
CA ARG A 139 -26.52 -9.67 -7.14
C ARG A 139 -26.63 -8.18 -7.44
N ASN A 140 -27.78 -7.59 -7.11
CA ASN A 140 -28.00 -6.14 -7.22
C ASN A 140 -27.16 -5.33 -6.23
N GLU A 141 -26.56 -5.97 -5.24
CA GLU A 141 -25.67 -5.32 -4.29
C GLU A 141 -24.51 -6.23 -3.91
N THR A 142 -23.37 -5.60 -3.66
CA THR A 142 -22.19 -6.23 -3.06
C THR A 142 -21.81 -5.49 -1.78
N GLU A 143 -20.70 -5.84 -1.15
CA GLU A 143 -20.23 -5.16 0.05
C GLU A 143 -19.98 -3.66 -0.21
N ASN A 144 -19.42 -3.33 -1.38
CA ASN A 144 -18.95 -1.98 -1.69
C ASN A 144 -19.86 -1.19 -2.65
N TYR A 145 -20.73 -1.87 -3.43
CA TYR A 145 -21.52 -1.22 -4.49
C TYR A 145 -22.99 -1.64 -4.51
N ARG A 146 -23.82 -0.75 -5.06
CA ARG A 146 -25.20 -1.04 -5.49
C ARG A 146 -25.28 -0.95 -7.00
N TYR A 147 -25.94 -1.93 -7.60
CA TYR A 147 -26.13 -2.07 -9.03
C TYR A 147 -27.60 -1.89 -9.37
N SER A 148 -27.88 -0.98 -10.30
CA SER A 148 -29.22 -0.84 -10.87
C SER A 148 -29.14 -0.85 -12.38
N LEU A 149 -30.13 -1.47 -13.00
CA LEU A 149 -30.29 -1.51 -14.44
C LEU A 149 -31.56 -0.75 -14.80
N THR A 150 -31.49 0.05 -15.86
CA THR A 150 -32.64 0.72 -16.45
C THR A 150 -32.47 0.68 -17.96
N SER A 151 -33.51 0.25 -18.67
CA SER A 151 -33.48 0.13 -20.12
C SER A 151 -34.74 0.70 -20.74
N ASP A 152 -34.58 1.15 -21.98
CA ASP A 152 -35.67 1.49 -22.90
C ASP A 152 -35.44 0.77 -24.24
N ASP A 153 -36.16 1.16 -25.30
CA ASP A 153 -36.00 0.55 -26.62
C ASP A 153 -34.65 0.87 -27.28
N THR A 154 -34.03 1.99 -26.92
CA THR A 154 -32.82 2.54 -27.55
C THR A 154 -31.53 2.25 -26.78
N LYS A 155 -31.62 2.07 -25.46
CA LYS A 155 -30.46 1.89 -24.59
C LYS A 155 -30.74 1.08 -23.34
N SER A 156 -29.66 0.60 -22.74
CA SER A 156 -29.63 0.04 -21.40
C SER A 156 -28.50 0.68 -20.61
N ILE A 157 -28.82 1.09 -19.39
CA ILE A 157 -27.94 1.82 -18.48
C ILE A 157 -27.80 1.01 -17.19
N VAL A 158 -26.56 0.72 -16.83
CA VAL A 158 -26.19 0.05 -15.59
C VAL A 158 -25.44 1.05 -14.71
N LYS A 159 -26.02 1.40 -13.57
CA LYS A 159 -25.35 2.25 -12.57
C LYS A 159 -24.75 1.37 -11.49
N SER A 160 -23.46 1.55 -11.23
CA SER A 160 -22.71 0.88 -10.16
C SER A 160 -22.26 1.95 -9.17
N THR A 161 -23.11 2.19 -8.18
CA THR A 161 -23.00 3.28 -7.23
C THR A 161 -22.25 2.82 -5.99
N SER A 162 -21.17 3.50 -5.65
CA SER A 162 -20.39 3.20 -4.44
C SER A 162 -21.23 3.41 -3.17
N LYS A 163 -21.06 2.50 -2.22
CA LYS A 163 -21.56 2.63 -0.84
C LYS A 163 -20.59 3.41 0.06
N LEU A 164 -19.34 3.58 -0.38
CA LEU A 164 -18.24 4.20 0.37
C LEU A 164 -17.78 5.50 -0.30
N GLY A 165 -17.51 6.55 0.50
CA GLY A 165 -17.14 7.88 0.00
C GLY A 165 -15.75 7.99 -0.64
N ASP A 166 -14.90 6.98 -0.45
CA ASP A 166 -13.52 6.92 -0.93
C ASP A 166 -13.35 6.07 -2.20
N LEU A 167 -14.45 5.53 -2.74
CA LEU A 167 -14.48 4.83 -4.02
C LEU A 167 -15.21 5.64 -5.10
N LYS A 168 -14.80 5.43 -6.34
CA LYS A 168 -15.46 6.00 -7.52
C LYS A 168 -16.73 5.24 -7.86
N SER A 169 -17.65 5.87 -8.57
CA SER A 169 -18.86 5.23 -9.09
C SER A 169 -18.81 5.12 -10.62
N TYR A 170 -19.62 4.22 -11.17
CA TYR A 170 -19.58 3.86 -12.59
C TYR A 170 -20.96 3.86 -13.21
N THR A 171 -21.04 4.25 -14.47
CA THR A 171 -22.23 4.07 -15.32
C THR A 171 -21.81 3.38 -16.60
N GLY A 172 -22.28 2.13 -16.78
CA GLY A 172 -22.20 1.40 -18.04
C GLY A 172 -23.40 1.75 -18.91
N ALA A 173 -23.17 1.95 -20.20
CA ALA A 173 -24.22 2.16 -21.17
C ALA A 173 -24.06 1.21 -22.35
N VAL A 174 -25.18 0.74 -22.88
CA VAL A 174 -25.30 0.01 -24.13
C VAL A 174 -26.34 0.72 -24.97
N PHE A 175 -25.98 1.12 -26.19
CA PHE A 175 -26.88 1.78 -27.14
C PHE A 175 -27.03 0.93 -28.40
N LYS A 176 -28.23 0.89 -28.96
CA LYS A 176 -28.41 0.41 -30.34
C LYS A 176 -28.13 1.56 -31.30
N ILE A 177 -27.35 1.30 -32.35
CA ILE A 177 -27.03 2.26 -33.40
C ILE A 177 -27.26 1.61 -34.76
N LYS A 178 -27.56 2.44 -35.77
CA LYS A 178 -27.59 2.00 -37.17
C LYS A 178 -26.24 2.27 -37.79
N LYS A 179 -25.55 1.22 -38.23
CA LYS A 179 -24.26 1.30 -38.92
C LYS A 179 -24.39 0.72 -40.32
N LYS A 180 -23.79 1.37 -41.31
CA LYS A 180 -23.71 0.82 -42.65
C LYS A 180 -22.64 -0.28 -42.69
N ILE A 181 -23.08 -1.52 -42.83
CA ILE A 181 -22.23 -2.69 -43.00
C ILE A 181 -22.52 -3.24 -44.39
N SER A 182 -21.49 -3.33 -45.25
CA SER A 182 -21.64 -3.79 -46.64
C SER A 182 -22.72 -3.06 -47.45
N GLY A 183 -22.88 -1.75 -47.21
CA GLY A 183 -23.86 -0.91 -47.90
C GLY A 183 -25.31 -1.05 -47.41
N LYS A 184 -25.56 -1.90 -46.41
CA LYS A 184 -26.88 -2.06 -45.75
C LYS A 184 -26.87 -1.44 -44.37
N ASP A 185 -27.99 -0.85 -43.97
CA ASP A 185 -28.17 -0.36 -42.61
C ASP A 185 -28.42 -1.56 -41.67
N GLU A 186 -27.43 -1.87 -40.84
CA GLU A 186 -27.53 -2.91 -39.80
C GLU A 186 -27.62 -2.25 -38.42
N ILE A 187 -28.47 -2.81 -37.56
CA ILE A 187 -28.55 -2.40 -36.17
C ILE A 187 -27.50 -3.18 -35.41
N ILE A 188 -26.58 -2.46 -34.76
CA ILE A 188 -25.59 -3.06 -33.87
C ILE A 188 -25.68 -2.40 -32.50
N THR A 189 -25.11 -3.05 -31.49
CA THR A 189 -24.99 -2.46 -30.16
C THR A 189 -23.57 -2.01 -29.90
N ILE A 190 -23.41 -0.84 -29.29
CA ILE A 190 -22.13 -0.34 -28.80
C ILE A 190 -22.22 -0.09 -27.30
N THR A 191 -21.08 -0.12 -26.62
CA THR A 191 -21.02 0.05 -25.17
C THR A 191 -19.92 0.99 -24.76
N GLN A 192 -20.13 1.70 -23.66
CA GLN A 192 -19.15 2.54 -23.01
C GLN A 192 -19.37 2.49 -21.50
N MET A 193 -18.28 2.57 -20.75
CA MET A 193 -18.33 2.77 -19.30
C MET A 193 -17.79 4.15 -18.96
N CYS A 194 -18.50 4.87 -18.08
CA CYS A 194 -18.09 6.15 -17.54
C CYS A 194 -17.72 6.00 -16.06
N GLU A 195 -16.61 6.60 -15.64
CA GLU A 195 -16.11 6.61 -14.27
C GLU A 195 -16.11 8.04 -13.73
N THR A 196 -16.54 8.25 -12.48
CA THR A 196 -16.44 9.58 -11.84
C THR A 196 -15.00 10.07 -11.74
N GLU A 197 -14.77 11.36 -11.97
CA GLU A 197 -13.43 11.97 -11.85
C GLU A 197 -12.86 11.79 -10.44
N LYS A 198 -13.70 12.03 -9.43
CA LYS A 198 -13.39 11.89 -8.01
C LYS A 198 -14.20 10.76 -7.37
N PRO A 199 -13.76 10.19 -6.22
CA PRO A 199 -14.59 9.31 -5.42
C PRO A 199 -15.96 9.93 -5.14
N SER A 200 -17.02 9.12 -5.28
CA SER A 200 -18.40 9.60 -5.22
C SER A 200 -19.34 8.44 -4.93
N VAL A 201 -20.35 8.70 -4.09
CA VAL A 201 -21.51 7.80 -3.85
C VAL A 201 -22.67 8.07 -4.80
N ILE A 202 -22.44 8.86 -5.84
CA ILE A 202 -23.39 9.18 -6.91
C ILE A 202 -22.76 8.71 -8.22
N ALA A 203 -23.45 7.82 -8.93
CA ALA A 203 -23.01 7.35 -10.23
C ALA A 203 -23.11 8.46 -11.29
N PRO A 204 -22.25 8.43 -12.33
CA PRO A 204 -22.34 9.37 -13.44
C PRO A 204 -23.75 9.41 -14.03
N ALA A 205 -24.16 10.59 -14.51
CA ALA A 205 -25.38 10.72 -15.28
C ALA A 205 -25.38 9.80 -16.52
N THR A 206 -26.55 9.58 -17.10
CA THR A 206 -26.69 8.75 -18.30
C THR A 206 -25.86 9.35 -19.43
N PRO A 207 -24.95 8.59 -20.06
CA PRO A 207 -24.18 9.06 -21.22
C PRO A 207 -25.08 9.39 -22.40
N GLU A 208 -24.59 10.25 -23.29
CA GLU A 208 -25.30 10.64 -24.51
C GLU A 208 -24.69 9.99 -25.75
N LEU A 209 -25.54 9.66 -26.73
CA LEU A 209 -25.10 9.14 -28.02
C LEU A 209 -25.00 10.31 -29.01
N VAL A 210 -23.79 10.65 -29.42
CA VAL A 210 -23.49 11.72 -30.38
C VAL A 210 -22.68 11.12 -31.53
N ASP A 211 -23.16 11.25 -32.76
CA ASP A 211 -22.49 10.76 -33.97
C ASP A 211 -21.99 9.29 -33.87
N GLN A 212 -22.87 8.40 -33.39
CA GLN A 212 -22.56 6.98 -33.16
C GLN A 212 -21.48 6.70 -32.10
N ASN A 213 -21.09 7.70 -31.31
CA ASN A 213 -20.18 7.57 -30.18
C ASN A 213 -20.90 7.86 -28.87
N ILE A 214 -20.53 7.15 -27.80
CA ILE A 214 -21.10 7.37 -26.47
C ILE A 214 -20.19 8.35 -25.71
N ILE A 215 -20.75 9.50 -25.32
CA ILE A 215 -20.04 10.56 -24.61
C ILE A 215 -20.44 10.54 -23.14
N CYS A 216 -19.44 10.44 -22.26
CA CYS A 216 -19.63 10.52 -20.82
C CYS A 216 -19.94 11.96 -20.36
N PRO A 217 -20.75 12.14 -19.31
CA PRO A 217 -21.06 13.46 -18.78
C PRO A 217 -19.83 14.15 -18.17
N PRO A 218 -19.82 15.50 -18.05
CA PRO A 218 -18.64 16.29 -17.66
C PRO A 218 -17.94 15.90 -16.34
N ASP A 219 -18.65 15.35 -15.36
CA ASP A 219 -18.09 14.91 -14.07
C ASP A 219 -17.50 13.48 -14.11
N SER A 220 -17.31 12.95 -15.32
CA SER A 220 -16.81 11.60 -15.57
C SER A 220 -16.03 11.50 -16.87
N HIS A 221 -15.22 10.46 -16.99
CA HIS A 221 -14.52 10.13 -18.23
C HIS A 221 -14.83 8.70 -18.68
N ALA A 222 -14.62 8.47 -19.98
CA ALA A 222 -14.73 7.16 -20.59
C ALA A 222 -13.60 6.24 -20.13
N LEU A 223 -13.96 5.01 -19.73
CA LEU A 223 -13.02 3.92 -19.53
C LEU A 223 -13.00 3.03 -20.78
N LEU A 224 -11.80 2.82 -21.33
CA LEU A 224 -11.53 1.90 -22.43
C LEU A 224 -11.58 0.44 -21.96
#